data_AF-A0A430LTD2-F1
#
_entry.id   AF-A0A430LTD2-F1
#
_cell.length_a   1.000
_cell.length_b   1.000
_cell.length_c   1.000
_cell.angle_alpha   90.00
_cell.angle_beta   90.00
_cell.angle_gamma   90.00
#
_symmetry.space_group_name_H-M   'P 1'
#
loop_
_entity.id
_entity.type
_entity.pdbx_description
1 polymer ?
#
loop_
_entity_poly.entity_id
_entity_poly.type
_entity_poly.pdbx_seq_one_letter_code
_entity_poly.pdbx_strand_id
1 'polypeptide(L)'
;MQICVLQATYPEGHILRGHNEYADPGRYVKQHTFHHRFIDKANYHQQIDATVAEKFDFYINFMWGQPEDEVAGVEATEYFESLNIPFIGLRSQILRKSKTDLYDAARKKGSPPVPSADPDGFPVIVKPARSCSSQFLSDKSICFTTEERDAAITNLDRQLQPGRLRAMGNALTDKSNLPTPSLEMKPATVYDLPDDIIVQEFVPGVDYSVLVIEFGKTPIALSPAIYNYPSGEDARDKYRFLTFDIKSHPDLSERLVNRDEDPELFDMLQKTAVETFQVNDMAGGSWGNVDIRVKPDGKPVVIEINPMPAVFLPPDSGYEEIMIWDSLPGEHRALLNIMMASYMMQSETYDNARRDLIGKVYNRFAPEYDTSYASNGTAEESWDRLLSKFNFDGSLLDIACGTGLFGRLIRTKQQTRCNGSSPASQRSRHVGLDISSEMGRLAKESGYDHVFIGPVQEVLPTITESFDHIMYYSAIHFLSALEVSLVLSRCFQLAQKSVTIGVDEIPEAYNEAVKKLPPPNNVMTSINHIQEVRDFGVPRGWKLALEEQMFGWKSPNTNVDVNTTLFHFERI
;
A
#
# COMPACT_ATOMS: atom_id res chain seq x y z
N MET A 1 21.01 1.93 -1.77
CA MET A 1 21.05 0.50 -2.16
C MET A 1 21.17 0.39 -3.67
N GLN A 2 21.84 -0.65 -4.15
CA GLN A 2 21.76 -1.16 -5.51
C GLN A 2 20.59 -2.15 -5.55
N ILE A 3 19.52 -1.80 -6.28
CA ILE A 3 18.29 -2.59 -6.34
C ILE A 3 18.14 -3.19 -7.74
N CYS A 4 17.92 -4.49 -7.82
CA CYS A 4 17.60 -5.15 -9.08
C CYS A 4 16.09 -5.19 -9.31
N VAL A 5 15.65 -4.84 -10.51
CA VAL A 5 14.26 -4.92 -10.95
C VAL A 5 14.16 -6.06 -11.97
N LEU A 6 13.46 -7.13 -11.60
CA LEU A 6 13.21 -8.29 -12.45
C LEU A 6 11.94 -8.03 -13.27
N GLN A 7 12.07 -8.06 -14.59
CA GLN A 7 11.00 -7.84 -15.56
C GLN A 7 10.80 -9.10 -16.38
N ALA A 8 9.56 -9.42 -16.74
CA ALA A 8 9.32 -10.47 -17.74
C ALA A 8 9.59 -9.94 -19.16
N THR A 9 10.31 -10.71 -19.98
CA THR A 9 10.50 -10.39 -21.40
C THR A 9 9.31 -10.85 -22.22
N TYR A 10 8.81 -9.99 -23.11
CA TYR A 10 7.82 -10.37 -24.12
C TYR A 10 8.49 -11.02 -25.34
N PRO A 11 8.02 -12.19 -25.79
CA PRO A 11 8.50 -12.77 -27.05
C PRO A 11 8.09 -11.92 -28.26
N GLU A 12 8.75 -12.17 -29.40
CA GLU A 12 8.38 -11.53 -30.67
C GLU A 12 6.92 -11.81 -31.05
N GLY A 13 6.18 -10.77 -31.42
CA GLY A 13 4.77 -10.86 -31.78
C GLY A 13 3.79 -10.96 -30.61
N HIS A 14 4.26 -10.93 -29.35
CA HIS A 14 3.38 -10.94 -28.19
C HIS A 14 2.46 -9.71 -28.18
N ILE A 15 1.16 -9.92 -27.97
CA ILE A 15 0.14 -8.88 -28.10
C ILE A 15 0.40 -7.68 -27.19
N LEU A 16 0.92 -7.90 -25.98
CA LEU A 16 1.19 -6.82 -25.04
C LEU A 16 2.52 -6.08 -25.28
N ARG A 17 3.40 -6.55 -26.16
CA ARG A 17 4.74 -5.96 -26.36
C ARG A 17 4.70 -4.50 -26.83
N GLY A 18 3.67 -4.13 -27.60
CA GLY A 18 3.48 -2.76 -28.11
C GLY A 18 2.65 -1.86 -27.18
N HIS A 19 2.08 -2.41 -26.11
CA HIS A 19 1.14 -1.71 -25.23
C HIS A 19 1.64 -1.58 -23.79
N ASN A 20 2.55 -2.46 -23.35
CA ASN A 20 3.07 -2.45 -21.99
C ASN A 20 4.49 -1.87 -21.95
N GLU A 21 4.61 -0.68 -21.37
CA GLU A 21 5.88 -0.19 -20.86
C GLU A 21 6.28 -0.95 -19.59
N TYR A 22 7.59 -1.06 -19.34
CA TYR A 22 8.08 -1.71 -18.12
C TYR A 22 8.05 -0.73 -16.94
N ALA A 23 7.71 -1.23 -15.75
CA ALA A 23 7.76 -0.46 -14.51
C ALA A 23 9.21 -0.07 -14.15
N ASP A 24 9.49 1.21 -13.99
CA ASP A 24 10.82 1.72 -13.61
C ASP A 24 10.72 2.65 -12.40
N PRO A 25 10.95 2.12 -11.19
CA PRO A 25 11.02 2.94 -9.99
C PRO A 25 12.07 4.06 -10.09
N GLY A 26 13.11 3.89 -10.91
CA GLY A 26 14.15 4.90 -11.14
C GLY A 26 13.65 6.17 -11.81
N ARG A 27 12.47 6.16 -12.45
CA ARG A 27 11.81 7.37 -12.97
C ARG A 27 11.46 8.35 -11.83
N TYR A 28 11.00 7.81 -10.71
CA TYR A 28 10.42 8.58 -9.62
C TYR A 28 11.30 8.64 -8.37
N VAL A 29 12.04 7.57 -8.07
CA VAL A 29 12.80 7.45 -6.83
C VAL A 29 14.29 7.60 -7.11
N LYS A 30 14.93 8.57 -6.46
CA LYS A 30 16.37 8.83 -6.59
C LYS A 30 17.20 8.35 -5.37
N GLN A 31 16.54 7.85 -4.33
CA GLN A 31 17.18 7.33 -3.11
C GLN A 31 18.06 6.10 -3.38
N HIS A 32 17.81 5.37 -4.47
CA HIS A 32 18.44 4.10 -4.80
C HIS A 32 18.91 4.09 -6.25
N THR A 33 19.84 3.17 -6.55
CA THR A 33 20.26 2.91 -7.93
C THR A 33 19.56 1.65 -8.41
N PHE A 34 18.85 1.72 -9.53
CA PHE A 34 18.06 0.62 -10.07
C PHE A 34 18.74 -0.03 -11.26
N HIS A 35 18.73 -1.36 -11.29
CA HIS A 35 19.29 -2.20 -12.35
C HIS A 35 18.24 -3.15 -12.89
N HIS A 36 17.90 -3.02 -14.16
CA HIS A 36 16.86 -3.83 -14.78
C HIS A 36 17.44 -5.12 -15.35
N ARG A 37 16.76 -6.25 -15.12
CA ARG A 37 17.05 -7.54 -15.73
C ARG A 37 15.76 -8.09 -16.33
N PHE A 38 15.82 -8.43 -17.60
CA PHE A 38 14.69 -8.95 -18.37
C PHE A 38 14.82 -10.46 -18.47
N ILE A 39 13.81 -11.18 -17.97
CA ILE A 39 13.82 -12.61 -17.74
C ILE A 39 12.89 -13.29 -18.76
N ASP A 40 13.45 -14.23 -19.52
CA ASP A 40 12.76 -15.03 -20.51
C ASP A 40 12.22 -16.33 -19.91
N LYS A 41 11.00 -16.72 -20.28
CA LYS A 41 10.38 -17.97 -19.81
C LYS A 41 11.23 -19.20 -20.13
N ALA A 42 11.95 -19.21 -21.26
CA ALA A 42 12.76 -20.35 -21.66
C ALA A 42 14.07 -20.51 -20.86
N ASN A 43 14.60 -19.43 -20.28
CA ASN A 43 15.94 -19.39 -19.70
C ASN A 43 15.97 -18.83 -18.26
N TYR A 44 14.82 -18.77 -17.58
CA TYR A 44 14.71 -18.04 -16.30
C TYR A 44 15.70 -18.54 -15.25
N HIS A 45 15.95 -19.86 -15.15
CA HIS A 45 16.92 -20.41 -14.20
C HIS A 45 18.30 -19.77 -14.36
N GLN A 46 18.86 -19.83 -15.58
CA GLN A 46 20.19 -19.30 -15.87
C GLN A 46 20.25 -17.78 -15.69
N GLN A 47 19.22 -17.04 -16.12
CA GLN A 47 19.19 -15.59 -16.03
C GLN A 47 19.01 -15.09 -14.59
N ILE A 48 18.19 -15.78 -13.79
CA ILE A 48 18.02 -15.49 -12.36
C ILE A 48 19.32 -15.81 -11.63
N ASP A 49 19.96 -16.96 -11.86
CA ASP A 49 21.23 -17.32 -11.23
C ASP A 49 22.34 -16.29 -11.54
N ALA A 50 22.44 -15.87 -12.80
CA ALA A 50 23.39 -14.84 -13.21
C ALA A 50 23.12 -13.51 -12.51
N THR A 51 21.84 -13.12 -12.42
CA THR A 51 21.41 -11.87 -11.76
C THR A 51 21.68 -11.89 -10.26
N VAL A 52 21.47 -13.04 -9.60
CA VAL A 52 21.75 -13.22 -8.17
C VAL A 52 23.25 -13.21 -7.88
N ALA A 53 24.07 -13.75 -8.78
CA ALA A 53 25.52 -13.73 -8.65
C ALA A 53 26.12 -12.31 -8.65
N GLU A 54 25.38 -11.30 -9.12
CA GLU A 54 25.78 -9.89 -9.06
C GLU A 54 25.67 -9.28 -7.65
N LYS A 55 24.97 -9.93 -6.71
CA LYS A 55 24.87 -9.55 -5.29
C LYS A 55 24.32 -8.14 -5.06
N PHE A 56 23.14 -7.86 -5.60
CA PHE A 56 22.41 -6.63 -5.28
C PHE A 56 21.95 -6.60 -3.81
N ASP A 57 21.73 -5.41 -3.27
CA ASP A 57 21.30 -5.23 -1.88
C ASP A 57 19.84 -5.67 -1.68
N PHE A 58 19.01 -5.52 -2.72
CA PHE A 58 17.57 -5.78 -2.69
C PHE A 58 17.01 -6.01 -4.10
N TYR A 59 15.84 -6.64 -4.20
CA TYR A 59 15.20 -6.98 -5.47
C TYR A 59 13.73 -6.54 -5.52
N ILE A 60 13.24 -6.24 -6.71
CA ILE A 60 11.82 -5.95 -6.99
C ILE A 60 11.38 -6.90 -8.10
N ASN A 61 10.33 -7.68 -7.85
CA ASN A 61 9.78 -8.62 -8.81
C ASN A 61 8.56 -8.05 -9.55
N PHE A 62 8.74 -7.71 -10.83
CA PHE A 62 7.67 -7.39 -11.78
C PHE A 62 7.51 -8.47 -12.87
N MET A 63 8.07 -9.67 -12.66
CA MET A 63 7.76 -10.82 -13.49
C MET A 63 6.31 -11.23 -13.29
N TRP A 64 5.59 -11.49 -14.39
CA TRP A 64 4.18 -11.83 -14.36
C TRP A 64 3.88 -12.98 -15.33
N GLY A 65 2.72 -13.60 -15.15
CA GLY A 65 2.21 -14.63 -16.04
C GLY A 65 1.94 -15.94 -15.33
N GLN A 66 1.01 -16.68 -15.89
CA GLN A 66 0.60 -18.00 -15.47
C GLN A 66 1.34 -19.08 -16.30
N PRO A 67 1.18 -20.37 -15.98
CA PRO A 67 1.78 -21.44 -16.77
C PRO A 67 1.38 -21.38 -18.25
N GLU A 68 0.17 -20.89 -18.55
CA GLU A 68 -0.37 -20.76 -19.90
C GLU A 68 0.23 -19.59 -20.70
N ASP A 69 0.80 -18.58 -20.04
CA ASP A 69 1.36 -17.38 -20.68
C ASP A 69 2.74 -17.62 -21.29
N GLU A 70 3.17 -16.75 -22.21
CA GLU A 70 4.48 -16.89 -22.89
C GLU A 70 5.64 -16.20 -22.17
N VAL A 71 5.36 -15.55 -21.04
CA VAL A 71 6.28 -14.73 -20.27
C VAL A 71 6.78 -15.44 -19.00
N ALA A 72 7.95 -15.03 -18.50
CA ALA A 72 8.46 -15.52 -17.23
C ALA A 72 7.58 -15.00 -16.09
N GLY A 73 6.80 -15.90 -15.49
CA GLY A 73 5.81 -15.56 -14.46
C GLY A 73 5.93 -16.44 -13.24
N VAL A 74 4.90 -17.24 -12.97
CA VAL A 74 4.77 -18.04 -11.75
C VAL A 74 5.97 -18.96 -11.49
N GLU A 75 6.40 -19.77 -12.46
CA GLU A 75 7.50 -20.73 -12.28
C GLU A 75 8.85 -20.03 -12.04
N ALA A 76 9.11 -18.94 -12.77
CA ALA A 76 10.31 -18.13 -12.58
C ALA A 76 10.30 -17.45 -11.20
N THR A 77 9.13 -17.00 -10.74
CA THR A 77 8.96 -16.40 -9.42
C THR A 77 9.14 -17.43 -8.30
N GLU A 78 8.64 -18.66 -8.46
CA GLU A 78 8.87 -19.75 -7.49
C GLU A 78 10.35 -20.10 -7.40
N TYR A 79 11.03 -20.19 -8.54
CA TYR A 79 12.47 -20.42 -8.54
C TYR A 79 13.20 -19.29 -7.80
N PHE A 80 12.87 -18.04 -8.11
CA PHE A 80 13.47 -16.88 -7.45
C PHE A 80 13.21 -16.87 -5.93
N GLU A 81 11.98 -17.16 -5.49
CA GLU A 81 11.62 -17.30 -4.08
C GLU A 81 12.44 -18.39 -3.37
N SER A 82 12.73 -19.52 -4.04
CA SER A 82 13.51 -20.62 -3.47
C SER A 82 14.95 -20.25 -3.11
N LEU A 83 15.47 -19.15 -3.69
CA LEU A 83 16.82 -18.65 -3.41
C LEU A 83 16.91 -17.87 -2.09
N ASN A 84 15.78 -17.62 -1.41
CA ASN A 84 15.70 -16.92 -0.11
C ASN A 84 16.37 -15.54 -0.11
N ILE A 85 16.13 -14.76 -1.16
CA ILE A 85 16.68 -13.41 -1.35
C ILE A 85 15.62 -12.37 -0.96
N PRO A 86 16.00 -11.23 -0.37
CA PRO A 86 15.04 -10.19 -0.02
C PRO A 86 14.47 -9.47 -1.24
N PHE A 87 13.14 -9.46 -1.37
CA PHE A 87 12.44 -8.78 -2.46
C PHE A 87 11.03 -8.33 -2.11
N ILE A 88 10.51 -7.35 -2.86
CA ILE A 88 9.09 -6.95 -2.88
C ILE A 88 8.49 -7.17 -4.28
N GLY A 89 7.17 -7.05 -4.40
CA GLY A 89 6.45 -7.18 -5.66
C GLY A 89 5.73 -8.52 -5.75
N LEU A 90 5.61 -9.06 -6.97
CA LEU A 90 4.76 -10.21 -7.24
C LEU A 90 5.29 -11.48 -6.58
N ARG A 91 4.39 -12.19 -5.89
CA ARG A 91 4.65 -13.48 -5.24
C ARG A 91 4.05 -14.62 -6.06
N SER A 92 4.71 -15.76 -6.09
CA SER A 92 4.23 -16.92 -6.86
C SER A 92 2.84 -17.37 -6.41
N GLN A 93 2.60 -17.39 -5.09
CA GLN A 93 1.32 -17.78 -4.50
C GLN A 93 0.17 -16.88 -4.94
N ILE A 94 0.44 -15.60 -5.20
CA ILE A 94 -0.55 -14.63 -5.70
C ILE A 94 -0.73 -14.83 -7.20
N LEU A 95 0.38 -14.97 -7.93
CA LEU A 95 0.36 -15.26 -9.36
C LEU A 95 -0.44 -16.52 -9.65
N ARG A 96 -0.41 -17.57 -8.82
CA ARG A 96 -1.20 -18.80 -9.04
C ARG A 96 -2.72 -18.62 -8.94
N LYS A 97 -3.19 -17.56 -8.28
CA LYS A 97 -4.63 -17.37 -8.03
C LYS A 97 -5.34 -16.98 -9.33
N SER A 98 -6.48 -17.60 -9.53
CA SER A 98 -7.46 -17.27 -10.57
C SER A 98 -8.53 -16.33 -10.02
N LYS A 99 -9.33 -15.76 -10.91
CA LYS A 99 -10.54 -15.01 -10.53
C LYS A 99 -11.54 -15.89 -9.76
N THR A 100 -11.60 -17.19 -10.06
CA THR A 100 -12.45 -18.16 -9.35
C THR A 100 -12.05 -18.30 -7.89
N ASP A 101 -10.74 -18.33 -7.59
CA ASP A 101 -10.25 -18.43 -6.21
C ASP A 101 -10.72 -17.26 -5.34
N LEU A 102 -10.66 -16.03 -5.89
CA LEU A 102 -11.21 -14.84 -5.24
C LEU A 102 -12.71 -15.00 -4.97
N TYR A 103 -13.48 -15.38 -5.98
CA TYR A 103 -14.94 -15.44 -5.87
C TYR A 103 -15.38 -16.52 -4.88
N ASP A 104 -14.71 -17.68 -4.88
CA ASP A 104 -15.03 -18.76 -3.96
C ASP A 104 -14.64 -18.42 -2.52
N ALA A 105 -13.49 -17.77 -2.32
CA ALA A 105 -13.11 -17.23 -1.01
C ALA A 105 -14.13 -16.19 -0.50
N ALA A 106 -14.57 -15.29 -1.37
CA ALA A 106 -15.56 -14.26 -1.03
C ALA A 106 -16.93 -14.87 -0.68
N ARG A 107 -17.43 -15.83 -1.47
CA ARG A 107 -18.68 -16.54 -1.20
C ARG A 107 -18.60 -17.34 0.10
N LYS A 108 -17.47 -18.00 0.36
CA LYS A 108 -17.23 -18.76 1.59
C LYS A 108 -17.24 -17.86 2.82
N LYS A 109 -16.67 -16.66 2.74
CA LYS A 109 -16.68 -15.67 3.83
C LYS A 109 -18.03 -14.94 3.93
N GLY A 110 -18.76 -14.79 2.83
CA GLY A 110 -19.98 -13.99 2.70
C GLY A 110 -19.73 -12.52 2.34
N SER A 111 -18.48 -12.12 2.13
CA SER A 111 -18.07 -10.79 1.65
C SER A 111 -16.66 -10.87 1.02
N PRO A 112 -16.27 -9.91 0.17
CA PRO A 112 -17.10 -8.86 -0.43
C PRO A 112 -18.11 -9.44 -1.44
N PRO A 113 -19.14 -8.67 -1.88
CA PRO A 113 -20.04 -9.12 -2.93
C PRO A 113 -19.28 -9.37 -4.24
N VAL A 114 -19.51 -10.53 -4.84
CA VAL A 114 -18.96 -10.95 -6.14
C VAL A 114 -20.09 -11.35 -7.08
N PRO A 115 -19.86 -11.40 -8.41
CA PRO A 115 -20.90 -11.73 -9.38
C PRO A 115 -21.52 -13.11 -9.10
N SER A 116 -22.82 -13.24 -9.39
CA SER A 116 -23.50 -14.53 -9.30
C SER A 116 -22.80 -15.56 -10.20
N ALA A 117 -22.66 -16.78 -9.68
CA ALA A 117 -22.16 -17.94 -10.44
C ALA A 117 -23.26 -18.64 -11.24
N ASP A 118 -24.50 -18.14 -11.20
CA ASP A 118 -25.62 -18.69 -11.97
C ASP A 118 -25.38 -18.45 -13.48
N PRO A 119 -25.10 -19.51 -14.27
CA PRO A 119 -24.79 -19.35 -15.67
C PRO A 119 -26.04 -19.11 -16.53
N ASP A 120 -27.23 -19.26 -15.96
CA ASP A 120 -28.53 -19.02 -16.61
C ASP A 120 -29.15 -17.67 -16.17
N GLY A 121 -28.46 -16.92 -15.29
CA GLY A 121 -28.87 -15.61 -14.77
C GLY A 121 -28.56 -14.44 -15.71
N PHE A 122 -29.07 -14.48 -16.94
CA PHE A 122 -28.73 -13.51 -18.00
C PHE A 122 -28.99 -12.03 -17.61
N PRO A 123 -28.14 -11.09 -18.09
CA PRO A 123 -26.96 -11.32 -18.94
C PRO A 123 -25.78 -11.90 -18.16
N VAL A 124 -25.06 -12.81 -18.81
CA VAL A 124 -23.82 -13.40 -18.28
C VAL A 124 -22.62 -12.93 -19.08
N ILE A 125 -21.44 -13.00 -18.50
CA ILE A 125 -20.17 -12.80 -19.20
C ILE A 125 -19.37 -14.09 -19.20
N VAL A 126 -18.84 -14.46 -20.37
CA VAL A 126 -17.91 -15.57 -20.56
C VAL A 126 -16.50 -15.01 -20.68
N LYS A 127 -15.61 -15.38 -19.75
CA LYS A 127 -14.24 -14.82 -19.69
C LYS A 127 -13.21 -15.84 -19.20
N PRO A 128 -11.90 -15.63 -19.47
CA PRO A 128 -10.86 -16.43 -18.86
C PRO A 128 -10.84 -16.29 -17.34
N ALA A 129 -10.62 -17.39 -16.62
CA ALA A 129 -10.37 -17.37 -15.18
C ALA A 129 -8.96 -16.83 -14.85
N ARG A 130 -8.01 -17.09 -15.76
CA ARG A 130 -6.60 -16.70 -15.70
C ARG A 130 -6.27 -15.94 -16.99
N SER A 131 -6.13 -14.62 -16.88
CA SER A 131 -5.65 -13.73 -17.94
C SER A 131 -5.49 -12.31 -17.40
N CYS A 132 -4.85 -11.44 -18.16
CA CYS A 132 -4.63 -10.03 -17.83
C CYS A 132 -5.10 -9.10 -18.96
N SER A 133 -5.23 -7.81 -18.65
CA SER A 133 -5.54 -6.73 -19.61
C SER A 133 -6.79 -6.96 -20.47
N SER A 134 -7.77 -7.72 -19.96
CA SER A 134 -8.98 -8.10 -20.70
C SER A 134 -8.70 -8.84 -22.01
N GLN A 135 -7.56 -9.53 -22.13
CA GLN A 135 -7.30 -10.40 -23.27
C GLN A 135 -8.46 -11.38 -23.45
N PHE A 136 -8.83 -11.63 -24.71
CA PHE A 136 -9.99 -12.44 -25.12
C PHE A 136 -11.37 -11.83 -24.85
N LEU A 137 -11.47 -10.61 -24.30
CA LEU A 137 -12.74 -9.94 -24.07
C LEU A 137 -13.07 -8.92 -25.16
N SER A 138 -14.30 -9.03 -25.64
CA SER A 138 -14.99 -8.14 -26.58
C SER A 138 -16.47 -8.06 -26.22
N ASP A 139 -17.26 -7.24 -26.91
CA ASP A 139 -18.71 -7.11 -26.65
C ASP A 139 -19.46 -8.45 -26.74
N LYS A 140 -18.97 -9.40 -27.56
CA LYS A 140 -19.52 -10.76 -27.68
C LYS A 140 -19.30 -11.65 -26.46
N SER A 141 -18.54 -11.16 -25.48
CA SER A 141 -18.32 -11.88 -24.22
C SER A 141 -19.52 -11.74 -23.29
N ILE A 142 -20.34 -10.69 -23.48
CA ILE A 142 -21.63 -10.55 -22.81
C ILE A 142 -22.66 -11.32 -23.62
N CYS A 143 -23.39 -12.20 -22.95
CA CYS A 143 -24.37 -13.07 -23.54
C CYS A 143 -25.72 -12.81 -22.88
N PHE A 144 -26.75 -12.64 -23.69
CA PHE A 144 -28.14 -12.42 -23.28
C PHE A 144 -29.00 -13.67 -23.45
N THR A 145 -28.52 -14.67 -24.20
CA THR A 145 -29.19 -15.95 -24.39
C THR A 145 -28.25 -17.13 -24.17
N THR A 146 -28.85 -18.31 -23.98
CA THR A 146 -28.15 -19.59 -23.90
C THR A 146 -27.29 -19.86 -25.12
N GLU A 147 -27.80 -19.58 -26.32
CA GLU A 147 -27.09 -19.79 -27.58
C GLU A 147 -25.85 -18.91 -27.68
N GLU A 148 -25.95 -17.64 -27.27
CA GLU A 148 -24.81 -16.71 -27.24
C GLU A 148 -23.75 -17.17 -26.24
N ARG A 149 -24.17 -17.59 -25.04
CA ARG A 149 -23.26 -18.09 -24.00
C ARG A 149 -22.51 -19.33 -24.46
N ASP A 150 -23.23 -20.33 -24.99
CA ASP A 150 -22.62 -21.59 -25.39
C ASP A 150 -21.68 -21.39 -26.59
N ALA A 151 -22.02 -20.47 -27.50
CA ALA A 151 -21.12 -20.05 -28.58
C ALA A 151 -19.87 -19.32 -28.06
N ALA A 152 -20.02 -18.43 -27.06
CA ALA A 152 -18.91 -17.73 -26.44
C ALA A 152 -17.97 -18.69 -25.68
N ILE A 153 -18.52 -19.68 -24.95
CA ILE A 153 -17.74 -20.74 -24.30
C ILE A 153 -16.92 -21.51 -25.34
N THR A 154 -17.57 -21.98 -26.41
CA THR A 154 -16.89 -22.73 -27.48
C THR A 154 -15.78 -21.91 -28.13
N ASN A 155 -16.04 -20.62 -28.37
CA ASN A 155 -15.08 -19.72 -28.97
C ASN A 155 -13.89 -19.42 -28.05
N LEU A 156 -14.13 -19.22 -26.75
CA LEU A 156 -13.09 -18.98 -25.77
C LEU A 156 -12.25 -20.24 -25.52
N ASP A 157 -12.89 -21.41 -25.38
CA ASP A 157 -12.22 -22.68 -25.21
C ASP A 157 -11.17 -22.93 -26.30
N ARG A 158 -11.56 -22.73 -27.56
CA ARG A 158 -10.66 -22.82 -28.71
C ARG A 158 -9.49 -21.82 -28.63
N GLN A 159 -9.73 -20.61 -28.15
CA GLN A 159 -8.70 -19.58 -28.03
C GLN A 159 -7.68 -19.88 -26.91
N LEU A 160 -8.09 -20.58 -25.85
CA LEU A 160 -7.23 -20.94 -24.72
C LEU A 160 -6.39 -22.20 -24.95
N GLN A 161 -6.76 -23.05 -25.93
CA GLN A 161 -6.03 -24.30 -26.25
C GLN A 161 -4.50 -24.14 -26.39
N PRO A 162 -3.96 -23.11 -27.10
CA PRO A 162 -2.52 -22.93 -27.20
C PRO A 162 -1.83 -22.71 -25.84
N GLY A 163 -2.47 -21.97 -24.93
CA GLY A 163 -1.98 -21.72 -23.59
C GLY A 163 -1.96 -22.99 -22.73
N ARG A 164 -3.02 -23.79 -22.79
CA ARG A 164 -3.10 -25.08 -22.08
C ARG A 164 -1.99 -26.03 -22.52
N LEU A 165 -1.73 -26.10 -23.83
CA LEU A 165 -0.63 -26.91 -24.36
C LEU A 165 0.73 -26.45 -23.80
N ARG A 166 0.96 -25.13 -23.69
CA ARG A 166 2.18 -24.59 -23.07
C ARG A 166 2.30 -24.98 -21.60
N ALA A 167 1.23 -24.84 -20.82
CA ALA A 167 1.21 -25.18 -19.39
C ALA A 167 1.53 -26.66 -19.10
N MET A 168 1.20 -27.57 -20.02
CA MET A 168 1.49 -29.01 -19.89
C MET A 168 2.96 -29.37 -20.17
N GLY A 169 3.85 -28.40 -20.38
CA GLY A 169 5.27 -28.66 -20.68
C GLY A 169 5.55 -29.01 -22.13
N ASN A 170 4.57 -28.90 -23.04
CA ASN A 170 4.78 -28.98 -24.49
C ASN A 170 5.31 -27.65 -25.06
N ALA A 171 6.27 -27.04 -24.37
CA ALA A 171 7.01 -25.90 -24.91
C ALA A 171 7.81 -26.38 -26.12
N LEU A 172 7.40 -25.92 -27.29
CA LEU A 172 7.95 -26.21 -28.62
C LEU A 172 9.48 -26.06 -28.67
N THR A 173 10.23 -27.13 -28.41
CA THR A 173 11.63 -27.24 -28.86
C THR A 173 11.72 -27.59 -30.35
N ASP A 174 10.59 -27.92 -30.98
CA ASP A 174 10.52 -28.26 -32.39
C ASP A 174 9.16 -27.87 -32.99
N LYS A 175 9.16 -26.87 -33.89
CA LYS A 175 7.96 -26.46 -34.64
C LYS A 175 7.43 -27.56 -35.56
N SER A 176 8.14 -28.68 -35.71
CA SER A 176 7.72 -29.82 -36.53
C SER A 176 6.95 -30.92 -35.78
N ASN A 177 6.84 -30.85 -34.44
CA ASN A 177 6.10 -31.82 -33.63
C ASN A 177 5.07 -31.13 -32.74
N LEU A 178 4.00 -30.62 -33.35
CA LEU A 178 2.72 -30.52 -32.65
C LEU A 178 2.26 -31.95 -32.35
N PRO A 179 1.80 -32.27 -31.13
CA PRO A 179 0.97 -33.44 -30.92
C PRO A 179 -0.22 -33.30 -31.88
N THR A 180 -0.21 -34.12 -32.92
CA THR A 180 -1.36 -34.34 -33.78
C THR A 180 -1.93 -35.66 -33.30
N PRO A 181 -3.11 -35.68 -32.65
CA PRO A 181 -4.16 -34.67 -32.71
C PRO A 181 -4.03 -33.59 -31.62
N SER A 182 -4.73 -32.46 -31.83
CA SER A 182 -5.23 -31.60 -30.76
C SER A 182 -5.65 -32.48 -29.60
N LEU A 183 -5.25 -32.17 -28.37
CA LEU A 183 -5.81 -32.78 -27.17
C LEU A 183 -7.29 -33.09 -27.44
N GLU A 184 -7.68 -34.36 -27.46
CA GLU A 184 -9.09 -34.78 -27.54
C GLU A 184 -9.75 -34.39 -26.21
N MET A 185 -9.81 -33.09 -25.95
CA MET A 185 -10.50 -32.51 -24.84
C MET A 185 -11.96 -32.50 -25.24
N LYS A 186 -12.77 -33.13 -24.39
CA LYS A 186 -14.21 -32.98 -24.42
C LYS A 186 -14.54 -31.49 -24.57
N PRO A 187 -15.35 -31.08 -25.56
CA PRO A 187 -15.71 -29.67 -25.72
C PRO A 187 -16.30 -29.12 -24.42
N ALA A 188 -15.85 -27.94 -24.02
CA ALA A 188 -16.36 -27.26 -22.84
C ALA A 188 -17.87 -27.03 -22.97
N THR A 189 -18.60 -27.30 -21.89
CA THR A 189 -20.03 -26.97 -21.79
C THR A 189 -20.26 -26.19 -20.51
N VAL A 190 -21.35 -25.44 -20.42
CA VAL A 190 -21.64 -24.62 -19.23
C VAL A 190 -21.66 -25.40 -17.90
N TYR A 191 -21.99 -26.71 -17.94
CA TYR A 191 -22.04 -27.58 -16.77
C TYR A 191 -20.79 -28.47 -16.60
N ASP A 192 -19.81 -28.30 -17.48
CA ASP A 192 -18.52 -29.01 -17.49
C ASP A 192 -17.47 -28.09 -18.13
N LEU A 193 -17.16 -27.01 -17.42
CA LEU A 193 -16.22 -25.98 -17.85
C LEU A 193 -14.79 -26.36 -17.38
N PRO A 194 -13.78 -26.17 -18.24
CA PRO A 194 -12.39 -26.08 -17.80
C PRO A 194 -12.20 -25.01 -16.73
N ASP A 195 -11.22 -25.22 -15.84
CA ASP A 195 -10.94 -24.32 -14.71
C ASP A 195 -10.43 -22.93 -15.11
N ASP A 196 -10.01 -22.77 -16.36
CA ASP A 196 -9.54 -21.52 -16.96
C ASP A 196 -10.65 -20.73 -17.68
N ILE A 197 -11.92 -21.16 -17.63
CA ILE A 197 -13.09 -20.44 -18.15
C ILE A 197 -14.09 -20.17 -17.02
N ILE A 198 -14.61 -18.93 -16.96
CA ILE A 198 -15.67 -18.54 -16.05
C ILE A 198 -16.88 -18.06 -16.83
N VAL A 199 -18.05 -18.52 -16.40
CA VAL A 199 -19.36 -17.95 -16.75
C VAL A 199 -19.98 -17.41 -15.47
N GLN A 200 -20.38 -16.15 -15.49
CA GLN A 200 -20.91 -15.45 -14.31
C GLN A 200 -21.87 -14.34 -14.73
N GLU A 201 -22.65 -13.81 -13.80
CA GLU A 201 -23.42 -12.57 -13.99
C GLU A 201 -22.52 -11.47 -14.58
N PHE A 202 -22.99 -10.85 -15.67
CA PHE A 202 -22.47 -9.56 -16.08
C PHE A 202 -23.08 -8.50 -15.18
N VAL A 203 -22.26 -7.78 -14.44
CA VAL A 203 -22.72 -6.71 -13.53
C VAL A 203 -22.86 -5.41 -14.32
N PRO A 204 -24.09 -4.92 -14.63
CA PRO A 204 -24.24 -3.59 -15.21
C PRO A 204 -23.93 -2.53 -14.17
N GLY A 205 -23.22 -1.47 -14.55
CA GLY A 205 -22.84 -0.43 -13.60
C GLY A 205 -21.69 0.44 -14.06
N VAL A 206 -21.12 1.15 -13.09
CA VAL A 206 -19.97 2.05 -13.28
C VAL A 206 -18.72 1.37 -12.73
N ASP A 207 -17.63 1.41 -13.50
CA ASP A 207 -16.33 0.86 -13.11
C ASP A 207 -15.54 1.84 -12.24
N TYR A 208 -15.11 1.34 -11.09
CA TYR A 208 -14.21 1.99 -10.16
C TYR A 208 -12.98 1.12 -9.95
N SER A 209 -11.87 1.76 -9.61
CA SER A 209 -10.59 1.14 -9.34
C SER A 209 -10.06 1.64 -8.01
N VAL A 210 -9.49 0.75 -7.19
CA VAL A 210 -8.95 1.12 -5.87
C VAL A 210 -7.62 0.42 -5.64
N LEU A 211 -6.54 1.19 -5.54
CA LEU A 211 -5.23 0.67 -5.17
C LEU A 211 -5.17 0.41 -3.66
N VAL A 212 -4.77 -0.80 -3.26
CA VAL A 212 -4.55 -1.19 -1.86
C VAL A 212 -3.06 -1.49 -1.67
N ILE A 213 -2.48 -0.91 -0.62
CA ILE A 213 -1.07 -1.08 -0.25
C ILE A 213 -1.00 -1.65 1.16
N GLU A 214 -0.10 -2.61 1.39
CA GLU A 214 0.18 -3.09 2.74
C GLU A 214 1.13 -2.14 3.47
N PHE A 215 0.67 -1.60 4.60
CA PHE A 215 1.48 -0.84 5.57
C PHE A 215 1.81 -1.75 6.76
N GLY A 216 3.01 -2.30 6.77
CA GLY A 216 3.42 -3.36 7.69
C GLY A 216 2.67 -4.66 7.38
N LYS A 217 1.55 -4.85 8.07
CA LYS A 217 0.58 -5.96 7.86
C LYS A 217 -0.85 -5.45 7.64
N THR A 218 -1.02 -4.13 7.58
CA THR A 218 -2.33 -3.49 7.51
C THR A 218 -2.59 -3.08 6.07
N PRO A 219 -3.55 -3.68 5.36
CA PRO A 219 -3.94 -3.22 4.04
C PRO A 219 -4.67 -1.88 4.14
N ILE A 220 -4.25 -0.91 3.32
CA ILE A 220 -4.81 0.44 3.28
C ILE A 220 -5.15 0.77 1.84
N ALA A 221 -6.44 1.06 1.61
CA ALA A 221 -6.92 1.56 0.34
C ALA A 221 -6.52 3.03 0.17
N LEU A 222 -6.02 3.36 -1.01
CA LEU A 222 -5.86 4.73 -1.50
C LEU A 222 -7.21 5.31 -1.93
N SER A 223 -7.22 6.56 -2.41
CA SER A 223 -8.45 7.17 -2.93
C SER A 223 -8.98 6.36 -4.11
N PRO A 224 -10.27 5.99 -4.14
CA PRO A 224 -10.86 5.34 -5.30
C PRO A 224 -10.78 6.21 -6.55
N ALA A 225 -10.64 5.58 -7.70
CA ALA A 225 -10.73 6.19 -9.01
C ALA A 225 -11.95 5.68 -9.76
N ILE A 226 -12.48 6.49 -10.68
CA ILE A 226 -13.53 6.13 -11.63
C ILE A 226 -12.97 6.21 -13.05
N TYR A 227 -13.31 5.22 -13.87
CA TYR A 227 -12.92 5.20 -15.29
C TYR A 227 -13.73 6.19 -16.13
N ASN A 228 -13.05 7.01 -16.89
CA ASN A 228 -13.60 7.83 -17.96
C ASN A 228 -13.34 7.10 -19.29
N TYR A 229 -14.40 6.55 -19.87
CA TYR A 229 -14.34 5.84 -21.14
C TYR A 229 -14.07 6.79 -22.32
N PRO A 230 -13.48 6.28 -23.42
CA PRO A 230 -13.32 7.03 -24.66
C PRO A 230 -14.63 7.68 -25.14
N SER A 231 -14.55 8.86 -25.75
CA SER A 231 -15.73 9.65 -26.15
C SER A 231 -16.65 8.98 -27.18
N GLY A 232 -16.15 7.97 -27.90
CA GLY A 232 -16.92 7.13 -28.82
C GLY A 232 -17.84 6.12 -28.13
N GLU A 233 -17.63 5.86 -26.83
CA GLU A 233 -18.44 4.93 -26.04
C GLU A 233 -19.73 5.62 -25.54
N ASP A 234 -20.88 4.96 -25.65
CA ASP A 234 -22.13 5.51 -25.13
C ASP A 234 -22.10 5.51 -23.60
N ALA A 235 -22.02 6.71 -23.01
CA ALA A 235 -22.05 6.90 -21.56
C ALA A 235 -23.32 6.39 -20.88
N ARG A 236 -24.40 6.16 -21.63
CA ARG A 236 -25.68 5.62 -21.13
C ARG A 236 -25.74 4.10 -21.23
N ASP A 237 -24.83 3.46 -21.96
CA ASP A 237 -24.81 2.02 -22.06
C ASP A 237 -24.30 1.42 -20.74
N LYS A 238 -25.22 0.83 -19.99
CA LYS A 238 -24.92 0.12 -18.75
C LYS A 238 -24.20 -1.21 -18.96
N TYR A 239 -24.08 -1.66 -20.22
CA TYR A 239 -23.37 -2.88 -20.60
C TYR A 239 -21.96 -2.64 -21.13
N ARG A 240 -21.52 -1.39 -21.27
CA ARG A 240 -20.11 -1.09 -21.56
C ARG A 240 -19.21 -1.64 -20.46
N PHE A 241 -18.02 -2.08 -20.83
CA PHE A 241 -16.99 -2.56 -19.90
C PHE A 241 -15.60 -2.45 -20.51
N LEU A 242 -14.57 -2.63 -19.69
CA LEU A 242 -13.18 -2.52 -20.13
C LEU A 242 -12.76 -3.74 -20.98
N THR A 243 -13.07 -3.72 -22.28
CA THR A 243 -12.55 -4.67 -23.29
C THR A 243 -11.05 -4.46 -23.53
N PHE A 244 -10.39 -5.38 -24.23
CA PHE A 244 -8.98 -5.21 -24.60
C PHE A 244 -8.72 -3.92 -25.40
N ASP A 245 -9.60 -3.63 -26.37
CA ASP A 245 -9.49 -2.45 -27.22
C ASP A 245 -9.70 -1.15 -26.42
N ILE A 246 -10.65 -1.14 -25.48
CA ILE A 246 -10.87 0.02 -24.60
C ILE A 246 -9.69 0.23 -23.64
N LYS A 247 -9.17 -0.83 -23.01
CA LYS A 247 -7.98 -0.74 -22.12
C LYS A 247 -6.75 -0.20 -22.84
N SER A 248 -6.64 -0.47 -24.13
CA SER A 248 -5.52 -0.03 -24.98
C SER A 248 -5.78 1.31 -25.67
N HIS A 249 -6.93 1.93 -25.45
CA HIS A 249 -7.32 3.18 -26.10
C HIS A 249 -6.63 4.38 -25.43
N PRO A 250 -6.08 5.35 -26.19
CA PRO A 250 -5.36 6.50 -25.63
C PRO A 250 -6.26 7.48 -24.86
N ASP A 251 -7.55 7.54 -25.18
CA ASP A 251 -8.53 8.42 -24.49
C ASP A 251 -9.16 7.82 -23.23
N LEU A 252 -8.90 6.54 -22.91
CA LEU A 252 -9.30 6.02 -21.60
C LEU A 252 -8.57 6.87 -20.54
N SER A 253 -9.17 7.10 -19.38
CA SER A 253 -8.55 7.85 -18.28
C SER A 253 -9.22 7.51 -16.96
N GLU A 254 -8.59 7.94 -15.87
CA GLU A 254 -9.13 7.83 -14.52
C GLU A 254 -9.18 9.21 -13.88
N ARG A 255 -10.15 9.40 -12.99
CA ARG A 255 -10.17 10.53 -12.07
C ARG A 255 -10.46 10.03 -10.66
N LEU A 256 -9.92 10.70 -9.64
CA LEU A 256 -10.23 10.36 -8.26
C LEU A 256 -11.69 10.67 -7.92
N VAL A 257 -12.27 9.82 -7.09
CA VAL A 257 -13.54 10.07 -6.41
C VAL A 257 -13.27 11.06 -5.28
N ASN A 258 -13.99 12.18 -5.30
CA ASN A 258 -13.89 13.19 -4.26
C ASN A 258 -14.73 12.78 -3.04
N ARG A 259 -14.07 12.55 -1.89
CA ARG A 259 -14.75 12.17 -0.65
C ARG A 259 -15.71 13.25 -0.15
N ASP A 260 -15.45 14.53 -0.40
CA ASP A 260 -16.32 15.61 0.06
C ASP A 260 -17.62 15.70 -0.77
N GLU A 261 -17.62 15.16 -1.99
CA GLU A 261 -18.80 15.10 -2.86
C GLU A 261 -19.68 13.89 -2.55
N ASP A 262 -19.07 12.71 -2.30
CA ASP A 262 -19.77 11.48 -1.98
C ASP A 262 -18.98 10.61 -0.99
N PRO A 263 -19.06 10.92 0.32
CA PRO A 263 -18.31 10.21 1.34
C PRO A 263 -18.79 8.76 1.53
N GLU A 264 -20.08 8.48 1.28
CA GLU A 264 -20.64 7.13 1.41
C GLU A 264 -20.08 6.20 0.32
N LEU A 265 -20.06 6.65 -0.94
CA LEU A 265 -19.43 5.92 -2.03
C LEU A 265 -17.94 5.72 -1.81
N PHE A 266 -17.23 6.77 -1.41
CA PHE A 266 -15.79 6.72 -1.17
C PHE A 266 -15.43 5.68 -0.10
N ASP A 267 -16.08 5.77 1.07
CA ASP A 267 -15.80 4.87 2.20
C ASP A 267 -16.24 3.42 1.89
N MET A 268 -17.34 3.24 1.15
CA MET A 268 -17.79 1.92 0.68
C MET A 268 -16.76 1.27 -0.26
N LEU A 269 -16.22 2.02 -1.23
CA LEU A 269 -15.24 1.50 -2.19
C LEU A 269 -13.93 1.11 -1.48
N GLN A 270 -13.41 1.97 -0.60
CA GLN A 270 -12.21 1.65 0.17
C GLN A 270 -12.39 0.41 1.05
N LYS A 271 -13.50 0.32 1.77
CA LYS A 271 -13.83 -0.84 2.61
C LYS A 271 -13.90 -2.12 1.77
N THR A 272 -14.61 -2.06 0.63
CA THR A 272 -14.77 -3.20 -0.27
C THR A 272 -13.42 -3.67 -0.83
N ALA A 273 -12.54 -2.73 -1.19
CA ALA A 273 -11.19 -3.04 -1.68
C ALA A 273 -10.31 -3.69 -0.60
N VAL A 274 -10.30 -3.16 0.62
CA VAL A 274 -9.57 -3.75 1.74
C VAL A 274 -10.08 -5.16 2.06
N GLU A 275 -11.40 -5.36 2.10
CA GLU A 275 -11.99 -6.69 2.30
C GLU A 275 -11.58 -7.67 1.19
N THR A 276 -11.58 -7.22 -0.07
CA THR A 276 -11.13 -8.01 -1.23
C THR A 276 -9.68 -8.44 -1.07
N PHE A 277 -8.80 -7.49 -0.75
CA PHE A 277 -7.37 -7.74 -0.57
C PHE A 277 -7.10 -8.81 0.50
N GLN A 278 -7.84 -8.73 1.62
CA GLN A 278 -7.76 -9.70 2.71
C GLN A 278 -8.32 -11.08 2.30
N VAL A 279 -9.46 -11.11 1.63
CA VAL A 279 -10.12 -12.36 1.19
C VAL A 279 -9.29 -13.10 0.16
N ASN A 280 -8.70 -12.37 -0.77
CA ASN A 280 -7.80 -12.93 -1.77
C ASN A 280 -6.43 -13.26 -1.21
N ASP A 281 -6.18 -13.02 0.09
CA ASP A 281 -4.93 -13.34 0.77
C ASP A 281 -3.71 -12.81 0.00
N MET A 282 -3.70 -11.49 -0.14
CA MET A 282 -2.69 -10.70 -0.86
C MET A 282 -1.54 -10.24 0.05
N ALA A 283 -1.53 -10.63 1.31
CA ALA A 283 -0.54 -10.16 2.29
C ALA A 283 0.90 -10.62 1.95
N GLY A 284 1.90 -9.87 2.40
CA GLY A 284 3.32 -10.25 2.28
C GLY A 284 4.21 -9.25 1.54
N GLY A 285 4.06 -7.94 1.81
CA GLY A 285 4.80 -6.89 1.12
C GLY A 285 4.30 -6.62 -0.30
N SER A 286 2.99 -6.81 -0.51
CA SER A 286 2.32 -6.62 -1.79
C SER A 286 1.47 -5.35 -1.82
N TRP A 287 1.06 -4.99 -3.02
CA TRP A 287 -0.07 -4.12 -3.32
C TRP A 287 -1.08 -4.88 -4.18
N GLY A 288 -2.17 -4.23 -4.56
CA GLY A 288 -3.08 -4.74 -5.58
C GLY A 288 -4.13 -3.70 -5.95
N ASN A 289 -4.50 -3.67 -7.21
CA ASN A 289 -5.61 -2.87 -7.69
C ASN A 289 -6.90 -3.69 -7.63
N VAL A 290 -7.96 -3.15 -7.03
CA VAL A 290 -9.26 -3.81 -6.94
C VAL A 290 -10.25 -3.11 -7.87
N ASP A 291 -10.75 -3.86 -8.85
CA ASP A 291 -11.78 -3.40 -9.77
C ASP A 291 -13.16 -3.68 -9.20
N ILE A 292 -13.97 -2.64 -9.04
CA ILE A 292 -15.30 -2.69 -8.44
C ILE A 292 -16.30 -2.08 -9.42
N ARG A 293 -17.40 -2.80 -9.65
CA ARG A 293 -18.57 -2.24 -10.32
C ARG A 293 -19.64 -1.86 -9.31
N VAL A 294 -20.12 -0.61 -9.39
CA VAL A 294 -21.27 -0.16 -8.62
C VAL A 294 -22.51 -0.26 -9.50
N LYS A 295 -23.46 -1.11 -9.07
CA LYS A 295 -24.75 -1.32 -9.72
C LYS A 295 -25.61 -0.05 -9.67
N PRO A 296 -26.63 0.09 -10.54
CA PRO A 296 -27.57 1.24 -10.48
C PRO A 296 -28.30 1.39 -9.14
N ASP A 297 -28.40 0.33 -8.33
CA ASP A 297 -28.98 0.36 -6.98
C ASP A 297 -27.97 0.76 -5.90
N GLY A 298 -26.76 1.18 -6.28
CA GLY A 298 -25.68 1.62 -5.39
C GLY A 298 -24.83 0.50 -4.81
N LYS A 299 -25.12 -0.79 -5.10
CA LYS A 299 -24.36 -1.90 -4.50
C LYS A 299 -23.03 -2.14 -5.21
N PRO A 300 -21.92 -2.31 -4.47
CA PRO A 300 -20.63 -2.64 -5.05
C PRO A 300 -20.55 -4.14 -5.33
N VAL A 301 -19.91 -4.50 -6.43
CA VAL A 301 -19.56 -5.88 -6.77
C VAL A 301 -18.12 -5.92 -7.26
N VAL A 302 -17.30 -6.75 -6.62
CA VAL A 302 -15.89 -6.90 -6.93
C VAL A 302 -15.73 -7.74 -8.19
N ILE A 303 -15.06 -7.19 -9.19
CA ILE A 303 -14.84 -7.83 -10.48
C ILE A 303 -13.53 -8.59 -10.50
N GLU A 304 -12.44 -7.97 -10.08
CA GLU A 304 -11.13 -8.63 -9.97
C GLU A 304 -10.22 -7.90 -8.99
N ILE A 305 -9.10 -8.54 -8.67
CA ILE A 305 -7.95 -7.89 -8.04
C ILE A 305 -6.73 -8.17 -8.92
N ASN A 306 -6.10 -7.10 -9.40
CA ASN A 306 -4.87 -7.16 -10.17
C ASN A 306 -3.66 -7.03 -9.24
N PRO A 307 -2.82 -8.06 -9.09
CA PRO A 307 -1.63 -8.01 -8.24
C PRO A 307 -0.48 -7.18 -8.85
N MET A 308 -0.59 -6.78 -10.11
CA MET A 308 0.39 -5.97 -10.84
C MET A 308 -0.29 -4.69 -11.37
N PRO A 309 -0.62 -3.75 -10.48
CA PRO A 309 -1.08 -2.42 -10.86
C PRO A 309 -0.08 -1.73 -11.81
N ALA A 310 -0.61 -0.85 -12.66
CA ALA A 310 0.12 -0.13 -13.70
C ALA A 310 0.91 1.06 -13.13
N VAL A 311 1.91 0.76 -12.29
CA VAL A 311 2.64 1.76 -11.50
C VAL A 311 4.13 1.76 -11.79
N PHE A 312 4.78 2.90 -11.55
CA PHE A 312 6.13 3.23 -12.02
C PHE A 312 6.27 3.21 -13.56
N LEU A 313 5.16 3.33 -14.29
CA LEU A 313 5.15 3.54 -15.73
C LEU A 313 5.50 5.00 -16.04
N PRO A 314 5.83 5.41 -17.28
CA PRO A 314 6.02 6.84 -17.53
C PRO A 314 4.75 7.67 -17.28
N PRO A 315 4.88 8.98 -17.03
CA PRO A 315 3.75 9.85 -16.64
C PRO A 315 2.60 9.90 -17.66
N ASP A 316 2.90 9.68 -18.94
CA ASP A 316 1.92 9.74 -20.02
C ASP A 316 1.28 8.36 -20.32
N SER A 317 1.63 7.33 -19.55
CA SER A 317 1.47 5.92 -19.95
C SER A 317 0.42 5.13 -19.15
N GLY A 318 -0.21 5.71 -18.12
CA GLY A 318 -0.86 4.88 -17.11
C GLY A 318 -2.16 5.39 -16.49
N TYR A 319 -3.11 4.46 -16.38
CA TYR A 319 -4.18 4.43 -15.38
C TYR A 319 -3.56 3.99 -14.03
N GLU A 320 -4.22 4.26 -12.90
CA GLU A 320 -3.78 3.97 -11.52
C GLU A 320 -2.65 4.82 -10.93
N GLU A 321 -1.77 5.39 -11.76
CA GLU A 321 -0.72 6.34 -11.33
C GLU A 321 -1.29 7.50 -10.50
N ILE A 322 -2.45 8.06 -10.91
CA ILE A 322 -3.12 9.18 -10.23
C ILE A 322 -3.43 8.87 -8.76
N MET A 323 -3.73 7.63 -8.41
CA MET A 323 -3.97 7.24 -7.01
C MET A 323 -2.70 7.41 -6.17
N ILE A 324 -1.52 7.11 -6.71
CA ILE A 324 -0.25 7.32 -6.00
C ILE A 324 0.04 8.81 -5.88
N TRP A 325 0.01 9.53 -7.00
CA TRP A 325 0.34 10.97 -7.04
C TRP A 325 -0.53 11.80 -6.10
N ASP A 326 -1.84 11.59 -6.16
CA ASP A 326 -2.79 12.51 -5.54
C ASP A 326 -3.34 11.99 -4.20
N SER A 327 -3.12 10.72 -3.83
CA SER A 327 -3.67 10.17 -2.59
C SER A 327 -2.69 9.45 -1.65
N LEU A 328 -1.45 9.21 -2.07
CA LEU A 328 -0.39 8.72 -1.17
C LEU A 328 0.56 9.87 -0.81
N PRO A 329 0.53 10.40 0.43
CA PRO A 329 1.49 11.41 0.85
C PRO A 329 2.92 10.87 0.74
N GLY A 330 3.80 11.62 0.08
CA GLY A 330 5.17 11.20 -0.27
C GLY A 330 5.28 10.37 -1.57
N GLU A 331 4.16 10.16 -2.26
CA GLU A 331 4.05 9.65 -3.64
C GLU A 331 4.85 8.34 -3.86
N HIS A 332 5.45 8.15 -5.03
CA HIS A 332 6.19 6.93 -5.40
C HIS A 332 7.38 6.60 -4.50
N ARG A 333 8.05 7.61 -3.94
CA ARG A 333 9.11 7.38 -2.94
C ARG A 333 8.52 6.71 -1.72
N ALA A 334 7.43 7.24 -1.19
CA ALA A 334 6.75 6.65 -0.06
C ALA A 334 6.25 5.25 -0.39
N LEU A 335 5.66 5.04 -1.57
CA LEU A 335 5.20 3.72 -2.03
C LEU A 335 6.31 2.66 -1.93
N LEU A 336 7.48 2.95 -2.52
CA LEU A 336 8.61 2.03 -2.50
C LEU A 336 9.07 1.77 -1.05
N ASN A 337 9.26 2.84 -0.27
CA ASN A 337 9.75 2.72 1.10
C ASN A 337 8.77 1.98 2.01
N ILE A 338 7.46 2.20 1.85
CA ILE A 338 6.39 1.49 2.56
C ILE A 338 6.45 0.00 2.25
N MET A 339 6.52 -0.39 0.97
CA MET A 339 6.59 -1.80 0.61
C MET A 339 7.84 -2.48 1.16
N MET A 340 9.00 -1.82 1.03
CA MET A 340 10.26 -2.35 1.56
C MET A 340 10.25 -2.44 3.10
N ALA A 341 9.73 -1.42 3.78
CA ALA A 341 9.55 -1.45 5.24
C ALA A 341 8.61 -2.59 5.65
N SER A 342 7.49 -2.74 4.96
CA SER A 342 6.49 -3.79 5.24
C SER A 342 7.05 -5.19 5.07
N TYR A 343 7.82 -5.41 4.00
CA TYR A 343 8.56 -6.65 3.81
C TYR A 343 9.57 -6.88 4.94
N MET A 344 10.41 -5.88 5.25
CA MET A 344 11.42 -6.00 6.31
C MET A 344 10.78 -6.29 7.66
N MET A 345 9.65 -5.67 7.99
CA MET A 345 8.90 -5.90 9.24
C MET A 345 8.39 -7.33 9.41
N GLN A 346 8.27 -8.08 8.31
CA GLN A 346 7.85 -9.48 8.30
C GLN A 346 9.03 -10.46 8.28
N SER A 347 10.25 -9.98 8.00
CA SER A 347 11.46 -10.80 7.99
C SER A 347 11.80 -11.32 9.39
N GLU A 348 12.33 -12.54 9.47
CA GLU A 348 12.88 -13.12 10.70
C GLU A 348 14.06 -12.30 11.25
N THR A 349 14.76 -11.55 10.39
CA THR A 349 15.89 -10.70 10.76
C THR A 349 15.47 -9.32 11.26
N TYR A 350 14.17 -9.03 11.32
CA TYR A 350 13.68 -7.76 11.79
C TYR A 350 13.94 -7.59 13.29
N ASP A 351 14.43 -6.42 13.69
CA ASP A 351 14.94 -6.18 15.04
C ASP A 351 13.82 -5.93 16.07
N ASN A 352 12.95 -6.92 16.23
CA ASN A 352 11.88 -6.97 17.22
C ASN A 352 12.44 -6.83 18.64
N ALA A 353 13.57 -7.49 18.90
CA ALA A 353 14.22 -7.50 20.21
C ALA A 353 14.64 -6.10 20.67
N ARG A 354 15.23 -5.29 19.79
CA ARG A 354 15.59 -3.90 20.13
C ARG A 354 14.36 -3.07 20.49
N ARG A 355 13.26 -3.20 19.76
CA ARG A 355 12.03 -2.42 20.01
C ARG A 355 11.42 -2.77 21.37
N ASP A 356 11.36 -4.05 21.72
CA ASP A 356 10.93 -4.50 23.04
C ASP A 356 11.81 -3.94 24.17
N LEU A 357 13.13 -3.88 23.94
CA LEU A 357 14.07 -3.31 24.91
C LEU A 357 13.90 -1.79 25.04
N ILE A 358 13.65 -1.06 23.95
CA ILE A 358 13.32 0.37 23.98
C ILE A 358 12.08 0.61 24.84
N GLY A 359 11.00 -0.15 24.62
CA GLY A 359 9.78 -0.08 25.44
C GLY A 359 10.06 -0.33 26.94
N LYS A 360 10.91 -1.31 27.27
CA LYS A 360 11.33 -1.58 28.67
C LYS A 360 12.18 -0.46 29.26
N VAL A 361 13.02 0.21 28.47
CA VAL A 361 13.78 1.38 28.92
C VAL A 361 12.81 2.51 29.30
N TYR A 362 11.87 2.85 28.43
CA TYR A 362 10.89 3.90 28.69
C TYR A 362 9.91 3.54 29.82
N ASN A 363 9.53 2.27 29.98
CA ASN A 363 8.73 1.84 31.12
C ASN A 363 9.42 2.16 32.46
N ARG A 364 10.73 1.91 32.57
CA ARG A 364 11.50 2.22 33.78
C ARG A 364 11.71 3.72 33.96
N PHE A 365 11.82 4.47 32.87
CA PHE A 365 12.05 5.91 32.89
C PHE A 365 10.77 6.73 33.14
N ALA A 366 9.59 6.15 32.93
CA ALA A 366 8.30 6.83 33.02
C ALA A 366 8.08 7.68 34.28
N PRO A 367 8.44 7.25 35.51
CA PRO A 367 8.27 8.06 36.72
C PRO A 367 9.12 9.35 36.75
N GLU A 368 10.25 9.36 36.03
CA GLU A 368 11.21 10.46 36.02
C GLU A 368 11.08 11.36 34.78
N TYR A 369 10.23 10.97 33.83
CA TYR A 369 10.14 11.55 32.50
C TYR A 369 9.89 13.07 32.51
N ASP A 370 8.83 13.52 33.19
CA ASP A 370 8.47 14.94 33.30
C ASP A 370 9.59 15.78 33.92
N THR A 371 10.22 15.25 34.98
CA THR A 371 11.30 15.96 35.67
C THR A 371 12.53 16.07 34.77
N SER A 372 12.86 15.02 34.01
CA SER A 372 13.96 15.05 33.05
C SER A 372 13.70 16.02 31.91
N TYR A 373 12.47 16.06 31.36
CA TYR A 373 12.10 17.01 30.30
C TYR A 373 12.25 18.46 30.76
N ALA A 374 11.82 18.77 31.98
CA ALA A 374 11.93 20.11 32.55
C ALA A 374 13.37 20.53 32.88
N SER A 375 14.25 19.59 33.22
CA SER A 375 15.62 19.89 33.67
C SER A 375 16.68 19.82 32.59
N ASN A 376 16.45 19.05 31.52
CA ASN A 376 17.47 18.72 30.52
C ASN A 376 17.08 19.10 29.08
N GLY A 377 15.99 19.82 28.86
CA GLY A 377 15.56 20.20 27.50
C GLY A 377 14.66 21.42 27.45
N THR A 378 14.22 21.75 26.24
CA THR A 378 13.41 22.94 25.93
C THR A 378 12.06 22.57 25.32
N ALA A 379 11.63 21.31 25.44
CA ALA A 379 10.44 20.84 24.75
C ALA A 379 9.18 21.62 25.16
N GLU A 380 9.01 21.93 26.45
CA GLU A 380 7.90 22.76 26.92
C GLU A 380 7.92 24.17 26.30
N GLU A 381 9.08 24.84 26.26
CA GLU A 381 9.24 26.14 25.61
C GLU A 381 8.93 26.08 24.10
N SER A 382 9.26 24.96 23.48
CA SER A 382 9.04 24.68 22.06
C SER A 382 7.55 24.48 21.77
N TRP A 383 6.87 23.67 22.58
CA TRP A 383 5.42 23.50 22.52
C TRP A 383 4.69 24.79 22.85
N ASP A 384 5.18 25.59 23.79
CA ASP A 384 4.59 26.88 24.13
C ASP A 384 4.62 27.86 22.96
N ARG A 385 5.74 27.89 22.23
CA ARG A 385 5.88 28.65 20.98
C ARG A 385 4.99 28.11 19.86
N LEU A 386 4.84 26.80 19.72
CA LEU A 386 3.92 26.21 18.74
C LEU A 386 2.47 26.61 19.04
N LEU A 387 2.04 26.46 20.30
CA LEU A 387 0.68 26.77 20.75
C LEU A 387 0.36 28.28 20.78
N SER A 388 1.37 29.15 20.67
CA SER A 388 1.15 30.59 20.49
C SER A 388 1.01 30.98 19.01
N LYS A 389 1.57 30.19 18.09
CA LYS A 389 1.51 30.41 16.64
C LYS A 389 0.32 29.70 15.99
N PHE A 390 -0.03 28.50 16.46
CA PHE A 390 -0.98 27.61 15.79
C PHE A 390 -2.10 27.14 16.72
N ASN A 391 -3.21 26.73 16.11
CA ASN A 391 -4.35 26.16 16.82
C ASN A 391 -4.28 24.63 16.87
N PHE A 392 -4.53 24.05 18.04
CA PHE A 392 -4.59 22.61 18.28
C PHE A 392 -5.92 22.19 18.96
N ASP A 393 -6.96 23.01 18.85
CA ASP A 393 -8.30 22.70 19.35
C ASP A 393 -8.97 21.58 18.52
N GLY A 394 -9.75 20.71 19.17
CA GLY A 394 -10.43 19.57 18.53
C GLY A 394 -9.85 18.23 18.96
N SER A 395 -9.54 17.37 18.00
CA SER A 395 -9.01 16.02 18.22
C SER A 395 -7.51 15.94 17.91
N LEU A 396 -6.76 15.31 18.82
CA LEU A 396 -5.30 15.15 18.72
C LEU A 396 -4.93 13.67 18.79
N LEU A 397 -4.10 13.21 17.85
CA LEU A 397 -3.28 12.02 18.03
C LEU A 397 -1.84 12.45 18.37
N ASP A 398 -1.39 12.11 19.56
CA ASP A 398 -0.05 12.39 20.08
C ASP A 398 0.79 11.12 20.05
N ILE A 399 1.70 11.04 19.10
CA ILE A 399 2.57 9.90 18.83
C ILE A 399 3.87 10.08 19.62
N ALA A 400 4.29 9.01 20.30
CA ALA A 400 5.30 9.05 21.36
C ALA A 400 4.90 10.08 22.44
N CYS A 401 3.65 9.96 22.91
CA CYS A 401 3.06 10.93 23.84
C CYS A 401 3.76 11.02 25.20
N GLY A 402 4.60 10.03 25.54
CA GLY A 402 5.22 9.92 26.85
C GLY A 402 4.14 9.89 27.92
N THR A 403 4.32 10.69 28.98
CA THR A 403 3.33 10.83 30.06
C THR A 403 2.17 11.76 29.71
N GLY A 404 2.07 12.29 28.48
CA GLY A 404 1.00 13.18 28.03
C GLY A 404 1.21 14.68 28.31
N LEU A 405 2.46 15.14 28.34
CA LEU A 405 2.82 16.55 28.63
C LEU A 405 2.17 17.54 27.65
N PHE A 406 2.24 17.27 26.34
CA PHE A 406 1.72 18.18 25.32
C PHE A 406 0.20 18.36 25.44
N GLY A 407 -0.55 17.26 25.62
CA GLY A 407 -1.99 17.32 25.84
C GLY A 407 -2.39 18.01 27.14
N ARG A 408 -1.58 17.94 28.20
CA ARG A 408 -1.78 18.75 29.42
C ARG A 408 -1.64 20.24 29.11
N LEU A 409 -0.59 20.62 28.38
CA LEU A 409 -0.31 22.01 28.03
C LEU A 409 -1.44 22.65 27.21
N ILE A 410 -1.98 21.92 26.22
CA ILE A 410 -3.17 22.35 25.46
C ILE A 410 -4.35 22.64 26.39
N ARG A 411 -4.68 21.70 27.29
CA ARG A 411 -5.81 21.86 28.22
C ARG A 411 -5.62 23.06 29.15
N THR A 412 -4.42 23.27 29.68
CA THR A 412 -4.11 24.43 30.52
C THR A 412 -4.32 25.73 29.74
N LYS A 413 -3.87 25.82 28.49
CA LYS A 413 -4.10 27.02 27.65
C LYS A 413 -5.56 27.23 27.26
N GLN A 414 -6.32 26.16 27.06
CA GLN A 414 -7.76 26.28 26.81
C GLN A 414 -8.50 26.80 28.05
N GLN A 415 -8.15 26.30 29.24
CA GLN A 415 -8.73 26.77 30.50
C GLN A 415 -8.45 28.26 30.76
N THR A 416 -7.24 28.75 30.47
CA THR A 416 -6.91 30.17 30.62
C THR A 416 -7.66 31.05 29.63
N ARG A 417 -7.92 30.59 28.41
CA ARG A 417 -8.75 31.30 27.41
C ARG A 417 -10.23 31.36 27.79
N CYS A 418 -10.78 30.33 28.44
CA CYS A 418 -12.22 30.21 28.74
C CYS A 418 -12.71 30.88 30.03
N ASN A 419 -11.85 31.57 30.79
CA ASN A 419 -12.22 32.29 32.03
C ASN A 419 -13.10 33.55 31.82
N GLY A 420 -13.81 33.64 30.70
CA GLY A 420 -14.82 34.65 30.41
C GLY A 420 -15.93 34.10 29.52
N SER A 421 -17.03 33.62 30.13
CA SER A 421 -18.35 33.45 29.52
C SER A 421 -18.53 32.44 28.37
N SER A 422 -18.38 31.13 28.63
CA SER A 422 -19.32 30.10 28.12
C SER A 422 -19.04 28.71 28.71
N PRO A 423 -20.05 28.02 29.29
CA PRO A 423 -19.89 26.70 29.92
C PRO A 423 -19.86 25.52 28.91
N ALA A 424 -19.46 25.78 27.66
CA ALA A 424 -19.49 24.79 26.58
C ALA A 424 -18.27 24.87 25.65
N SER A 425 -17.06 25.19 26.16
CA SER A 425 -15.87 24.88 25.37
C SER A 425 -15.75 23.35 25.31
N GLN A 426 -15.96 22.81 24.12
CA GLN A 426 -15.88 21.39 23.85
C GLN A 426 -14.48 20.91 24.28
N ARG A 427 -14.41 20.03 25.28
CA ARG A 427 -13.15 19.45 25.73
C ARG A 427 -12.45 18.81 24.53
N SER A 428 -11.22 19.24 24.22
CA SER A 428 -10.41 18.58 23.19
C SER A 428 -10.23 17.10 23.51
N ARG A 429 -10.38 16.27 22.49
CA ARG A 429 -10.17 14.81 22.58
C ARG A 429 -8.71 14.51 22.30
N HIS A 430 -8.00 13.92 23.25
CA HIS A 430 -6.58 13.58 23.10
C HIS A 430 -6.39 12.07 23.18
N VAL A 431 -5.84 11.50 22.10
CA VAL A 431 -5.46 10.09 22.00
C VAL A 431 -3.94 10.01 21.91
N GLY A 432 -3.34 9.11 22.68
CA GLY A 432 -1.90 8.86 22.66
C GLY A 432 -1.56 7.60 21.87
N LEU A 433 -0.32 7.53 21.41
CA LEU A 433 0.33 6.30 20.96
C LEU A 433 1.73 6.28 21.58
N ASP A 434 2.05 5.26 22.37
CA ASP A 434 3.39 5.12 22.94
C ASP A 434 3.85 3.65 22.94
N ILE A 435 5.16 3.43 22.78
CA ILE A 435 5.74 2.09 22.84
C ILE A 435 5.77 1.55 24.28
N SER A 436 5.80 2.44 25.27
CA SER A 436 5.87 2.11 26.69
C SER A 436 4.48 2.10 27.33
N SER A 437 4.12 0.97 27.93
CA SER A 437 2.88 0.81 28.70
C SER A 437 2.78 1.74 29.91
N GLU A 438 3.89 2.04 30.60
CA GLU A 438 3.85 2.92 31.78
C GLU A 438 3.67 4.39 31.39
N MET A 439 4.37 4.85 30.36
CA MET A 439 4.11 6.16 29.72
C MET A 439 2.63 6.32 29.37
N GLY A 440 2.06 5.34 28.65
CA GLY A 440 0.65 5.40 28.27
C GLY A 440 -0.32 5.35 29.46
N ARG A 441 -0.01 4.59 30.52
CA ARG A 441 -0.78 4.61 31.77
C ARG A 441 -0.78 6.01 32.39
N LEU A 442 0.38 6.64 32.51
CA LEU A 442 0.52 8.00 33.05
C LEU A 442 -0.15 9.05 32.16
N ALA A 443 -0.07 8.92 30.83
CA ALA A 443 -0.78 9.79 29.89
C ALA A 443 -2.29 9.71 30.09
N LYS A 444 -2.84 8.51 30.26
CA LYS A 444 -4.27 8.31 30.57
C LYS A 444 -4.66 8.94 31.90
N GLU A 445 -3.87 8.73 32.96
CA GLU A 445 -4.06 9.37 34.26
C GLU A 445 -4.01 10.90 34.18
N SER A 446 -3.24 11.45 33.24
CA SER A 446 -3.14 12.89 32.98
C SER A 446 -4.30 13.47 32.16
N GLY A 447 -5.26 12.63 31.73
CA GLY A 447 -6.50 13.03 31.07
C GLY A 447 -6.57 12.77 29.57
N TYR A 448 -5.72 11.90 29.02
CA TYR A 448 -5.91 11.37 27.66
C TYR A 448 -7.09 10.39 27.63
N ASP A 449 -7.88 10.43 26.57
CA ASP A 449 -9.10 9.64 26.43
C ASP A 449 -8.79 8.16 26.14
N HIS A 450 -7.74 7.93 25.35
CA HIS A 450 -7.22 6.62 25.02
C HIS A 450 -5.72 6.68 24.75
N VAL A 451 -4.99 5.58 24.95
CA VAL A 451 -3.59 5.45 24.53
C VAL A 451 -3.38 4.08 23.92
N PHE A 452 -2.96 4.05 22.66
CA PHE A 452 -2.50 2.82 22.01
C PHE A 452 -1.09 2.48 22.46
N ILE A 453 -0.84 1.20 22.76
CA ILE A 453 0.47 0.72 23.21
C ILE A 453 1.12 -0.14 22.13
N GLY A 454 2.32 0.25 21.70
CA GLY A 454 3.15 -0.52 20.78
C GLY A 454 4.02 0.34 19.85
N PRO A 455 4.83 -0.29 18.98
CA PRO A 455 5.65 0.42 18.01
C PRO A 455 4.80 1.22 17.03
N VAL A 456 5.16 2.48 16.78
CA VAL A 456 4.37 3.39 15.92
C VAL A 456 4.15 2.83 14.51
N GLN A 457 5.17 2.21 13.90
CA GLN A 457 5.09 1.66 12.55
C GLN A 457 4.14 0.45 12.43
N GLU A 458 3.78 -0.19 13.55
CA GLU A 458 2.82 -1.29 13.59
C GLU A 458 1.43 -0.82 14.01
N VAL A 459 1.36 0.07 15.00
CA VAL A 459 0.10 0.53 15.58
C VAL A 459 -0.57 1.59 14.70
N LEU A 460 0.17 2.59 14.22
CA LEU A 460 -0.39 3.71 13.45
C LEU A 460 -1.15 3.28 12.18
N PRO A 461 -0.68 2.28 11.39
CA PRO A 461 -1.45 1.75 10.27
C PRO A 461 -2.83 1.18 10.65
N THR A 462 -2.99 0.66 11.87
CA THR A 462 -4.25 0.04 12.34
C THR A 462 -5.32 1.06 12.75
N ILE A 463 -4.94 2.33 12.93
CA ILE A 463 -5.85 3.40 13.31
C ILE A 463 -6.67 3.83 12.09
N THR A 464 -8.00 3.74 12.19
CA THR A 464 -8.94 4.06 11.12
C THR A 464 -9.66 5.40 11.31
N GLU A 465 -9.65 5.95 12.53
CA GLU A 465 -10.24 7.26 12.82
C GLU A 465 -9.30 8.40 12.41
N SER A 466 -9.88 9.50 11.91
CA SER A 466 -9.14 10.73 11.61
C SER A 466 -9.05 11.65 12.83
N PHE A 467 -8.04 12.50 12.86
CA PHE A 467 -7.80 13.50 13.89
C PHE A 467 -7.63 14.87 13.26
N ASP A 468 -8.04 15.94 13.95
CA ASP A 468 -7.76 17.30 13.52
C ASP A 468 -6.26 17.53 13.43
N HIS A 469 -5.54 17.08 14.46
CA HIS A 469 -4.12 17.32 14.63
C HIS A 469 -3.37 16.02 14.91
N ILE A 470 -2.19 15.88 14.31
CA ILE A 470 -1.23 14.83 14.67
C ILE A 470 0.05 15.48 15.14
N MET A 471 0.51 15.08 16.33
CA MET A 471 1.76 15.48 16.94
C MET A 471 2.69 14.28 17.01
N TYR A 472 3.89 14.38 16.45
CA TYR A 472 4.95 13.36 16.59
C TYR A 472 6.28 14.06 16.92
N TYR A 473 6.39 14.55 18.15
CA TYR A 473 7.47 15.45 18.55
C TYR A 473 8.84 14.79 18.69
N SER A 474 8.88 13.50 19.01
CA SER A 474 10.12 12.80 19.35
C SER A 474 10.08 11.34 18.90
N ALA A 475 11.13 10.57 19.17
CA ALA A 475 11.20 9.12 18.92
C ALA A 475 11.17 8.67 17.43
N ILE A 476 10.96 9.57 16.46
CA ILE A 476 11.10 9.26 15.03
C ILE A 476 12.49 8.68 14.72
N HIS A 477 13.51 9.12 15.46
CA HIS A 477 14.89 8.65 15.37
C HIS A 477 15.11 7.16 15.71
N PHE A 478 14.10 6.45 16.25
CA PHE A 478 14.18 5.01 16.44
C PHE A 478 13.75 4.20 15.21
N LEU A 479 13.04 4.82 14.27
CA LEU A 479 12.65 4.20 13.01
C LEU A 479 13.87 4.04 12.09
N SER A 480 13.83 3.04 11.23
CA SER A 480 14.67 2.97 10.03
C SER A 480 14.24 4.04 9.00
N ALA A 481 15.11 4.36 8.05
CA ALA A 481 14.81 5.34 7.00
C ALA A 481 13.57 4.95 6.16
N LEU A 482 13.33 3.66 5.93
CA LEU A 482 12.18 3.18 5.16
C LEU A 482 10.86 3.36 5.94
N GLU A 483 10.87 3.08 7.25
CA GLU A 483 9.70 3.22 8.12
C GLU A 483 9.25 4.67 8.31
N VAL A 484 10.15 5.64 8.14
CA VAL A 484 9.79 7.07 8.19
C VAL A 484 8.73 7.38 7.15
N SER A 485 8.89 6.94 5.90
CA SER A 485 7.87 7.18 4.86
C SER A 485 6.52 6.56 5.23
N LEU A 486 6.52 5.33 5.77
CA LEU A 486 5.31 4.65 6.23
C LEU A 486 4.57 5.46 7.30
N VAL A 487 5.28 5.91 8.33
CA VAL A 487 4.69 6.66 9.44
C VAL A 487 4.21 8.03 8.98
N LEU A 488 5.02 8.76 8.20
CA LEU A 488 4.64 10.06 7.67
C LEU A 488 3.41 9.98 6.76
N SER A 489 3.37 9.02 5.81
CA SER A 489 2.22 8.83 4.94
C SER A 489 0.94 8.60 5.75
N ARG A 490 1.00 7.79 6.82
CA ARG A 490 -0.15 7.60 7.71
C ARG A 490 -0.53 8.84 8.50
N CYS A 491 0.44 9.61 9.00
CA CYS A 491 0.15 10.88 9.67
C CYS A 491 -0.66 11.81 8.75
N PHE A 492 -0.22 12.02 7.51
CA PHE A 492 -0.92 12.89 6.58
C PHE A 492 -2.28 12.34 6.11
N GLN A 493 -2.46 11.02 6.05
CA GLN A 493 -3.77 10.41 5.74
C GLN A 493 -4.77 10.53 6.89
N LEU A 494 -4.31 10.52 8.13
CA LEU A 494 -5.17 10.56 9.32
C LEU A 494 -5.46 11.99 9.81
N ALA A 495 -4.62 12.97 9.45
CA ALA A 495 -4.76 14.35 9.88
C ALA A 495 -5.73 15.15 9.00
N GLN A 496 -6.63 15.91 9.62
CA GLN A 496 -7.60 16.76 8.93
C GLN A 496 -7.15 18.22 8.83
N LYS A 497 -6.33 18.71 9.76
CA LYS A 497 -5.90 20.12 9.83
C LYS A 497 -4.38 20.29 9.88
N SER A 498 -3.68 19.63 10.80
CA SER A 498 -2.23 19.80 10.92
C SER A 498 -1.46 18.53 11.28
N VAL A 499 -0.21 18.46 10.82
CA VAL A 499 0.78 17.46 11.22
C VAL A 499 2.01 18.20 11.74
N THR A 500 2.45 17.87 12.96
CA THR A 500 3.65 18.45 13.57
C THR A 500 4.63 17.35 13.89
N ILE A 501 5.86 17.47 13.40
CA ILE A 501 6.90 16.46 13.58
C ILE A 501 8.13 17.13 14.18
N GLY A 502 8.65 16.57 15.27
CA GLY A 502 9.95 16.96 15.81
C GLY A 502 10.98 15.90 15.47
N VAL A 503 12.10 16.32 14.91
CA VAL A 503 13.18 15.44 14.47
C VAL A 503 14.45 15.79 15.21
N ASP A 504 14.93 14.87 16.02
CA ASP A 504 16.19 15.02 16.74
C ASP A 504 17.39 14.81 15.81
N GLU A 505 18.30 15.78 15.82
CA GLU A 505 19.55 15.77 15.08
C GLU A 505 20.61 15.00 15.86
N ILE A 506 20.52 13.68 15.78
CA ILE A 506 21.39 12.76 16.51
C ILE A 506 22.84 12.89 16.02
N PRO A 507 23.78 13.36 16.86
CA PRO A 507 25.20 13.40 16.51
C PRO A 507 25.83 12.00 16.57
N GLU A 508 26.87 11.73 15.78
CA GLU A 508 27.58 10.45 15.82
C GLU A 508 28.13 10.13 17.23
N ALA A 509 28.63 11.15 17.93
CA ALA A 509 29.11 11.03 19.31
C ALA A 509 28.04 10.52 20.30
N TYR A 510 26.75 10.80 20.05
CA TYR A 510 25.66 10.27 20.86
C TYR A 510 25.60 8.75 20.76
N ASN A 511 25.57 8.22 19.52
CA ASN A 511 25.48 6.78 19.28
C ASN A 511 26.72 6.03 19.78
N GLU A 512 27.92 6.61 19.62
CA GLU A 512 29.15 6.04 20.14
C GLU A 512 29.19 5.98 21.68
N ALA A 513 28.55 6.93 22.35
CA ALA A 513 28.39 6.90 23.80
C ALA A 513 27.32 5.89 24.23
N VAL A 514 26.17 5.85 23.54
CA VAL A 514 25.08 4.89 23.84
C VAL A 514 25.56 3.45 23.75
N LYS A 515 26.31 3.08 22.70
CA LYS A 515 26.85 1.72 22.53
C LYS A 515 27.71 1.24 23.72
N LYS A 516 28.27 2.15 24.52
CA LYS A 516 29.11 1.86 25.69
C LYS A 516 28.32 1.71 27.00
N LEU A 517 27.03 2.05 27.01
CA LEU A 517 26.18 1.91 28.19
C LEU A 517 25.92 0.43 28.50
N PRO A 518 25.57 0.07 29.75
CA PRO A 518 25.13 -1.29 30.05
C PRO A 518 23.76 -1.58 29.42
N PRO A 519 23.49 -2.83 29.01
CA PRO A 519 22.16 -3.25 28.60
C PRO A 519 21.10 -2.98 29.68
N PRO A 520 19.86 -2.61 29.30
CA PRO A 520 19.38 -2.47 27.93
C PRO A 520 19.62 -1.08 27.30
N ASN A 521 20.33 -0.16 27.98
CA ASN A 521 20.48 1.22 27.48
C ASN A 521 21.37 1.31 26.23
N ASN A 522 22.19 0.29 25.95
CA ASN A 522 23.04 0.24 24.76
C ASN A 522 22.29 0.07 23.43
N VAL A 523 21.00 -0.28 23.47
CA VAL A 523 20.17 -0.45 22.27
C VAL A 523 19.44 0.83 21.85
N MET A 524 19.58 1.90 22.65
CA MET A 524 18.96 3.22 22.43
C MET A 524 19.67 4.05 21.36
N THR A 525 20.36 3.39 20.42
CA THR A 525 20.96 4.07 19.28
C THR A 525 19.86 4.70 18.43
N SER A 526 20.19 5.78 17.73
CA SER A 526 19.22 6.64 17.06
C SER A 526 19.72 7.04 15.68
N ILE A 527 18.81 7.35 14.77
CA ILE A 527 19.11 7.73 13.38
C ILE A 527 18.64 9.17 13.18
N ASN A 528 19.47 9.99 12.53
CA ASN A 528 19.10 11.34 12.15
C ASN A 528 18.26 11.30 10.87
N HIS A 529 16.98 11.67 10.97
CA HIS A 529 16.02 11.61 9.87
C HIS A 529 15.69 12.97 9.25
N ILE A 530 16.45 14.03 9.54
CA ILE A 530 16.18 15.36 8.97
C ILE A 530 16.10 15.31 7.44
N GLN A 531 17.06 14.64 6.81
CA GLN A 531 17.07 14.53 5.36
C GLN A 531 15.91 13.67 4.86
N GLU A 532 15.52 12.60 5.57
CA GLU A 532 14.38 11.76 5.19
C GLU A 532 13.05 12.53 5.26
N VAL A 533 12.84 13.38 6.27
CA VAL A 533 11.64 14.23 6.35
C VAL A 533 11.63 15.30 5.25
N ARG A 534 12.79 15.89 4.92
CA ARG A 534 12.91 16.86 3.82
C ARG A 534 12.69 16.21 2.45
N ASP A 535 13.24 15.02 2.23
CA ASP A 535 13.08 14.24 1.01
C ASP A 535 11.65 13.71 0.84
N PHE A 536 10.93 13.43 1.93
CA PHE A 536 9.51 13.11 1.89
C PHE A 536 8.68 14.29 1.35
N GLY A 537 9.15 15.51 1.60
CA GLY A 537 8.59 16.73 1.03
C GLY A 537 7.26 17.15 1.67
N VAL A 538 6.56 18.05 0.98
CA VAL A 538 5.24 18.55 1.38
C VAL A 538 4.19 17.82 0.54
N PRO A 539 3.31 17.00 1.14
CA PRO A 539 2.26 16.33 0.39
C PRO A 539 1.29 17.29 -0.30
N ARG A 540 0.64 16.83 -1.37
CA ARG A 540 -0.40 17.61 -2.06
C ARG A 540 -1.55 17.97 -1.13
N GLY A 541 -2.05 19.20 -1.24
CA GLY A 541 -3.06 19.72 -0.33
C GLY A 541 -2.53 20.14 1.04
N TRP A 542 -1.21 20.21 1.22
CA TRP A 542 -0.57 20.68 2.44
C TRP A 542 0.44 21.80 2.14
N LYS A 543 0.72 22.62 3.16
CA LYS A 543 1.82 23.59 3.17
C LYS A 543 2.70 23.36 4.39
N LEU A 544 4.01 23.58 4.24
CA LEU A 544 4.94 23.68 5.37
C LEU A 544 4.83 25.08 5.98
N ALA A 545 4.17 25.19 7.12
CA ALA A 545 3.91 26.44 7.81
C ALA A 545 5.03 26.84 8.78
N LEU A 546 5.85 25.88 9.24
CA LEU A 546 7.04 26.14 10.06
C LEU A 546 8.11 25.07 9.80
N GLU A 547 9.35 25.50 9.61
CA GLU A 547 10.56 24.70 9.83
C GLU A 547 11.50 25.51 10.74
N GLU A 548 11.75 25.04 11.95
CA GLU A 548 12.56 25.76 12.95
C GLU A 548 13.47 24.78 13.71
N GLN A 549 14.78 25.02 13.65
CA GLN A 549 15.77 24.30 14.46
C GLN A 549 15.96 24.99 15.81
N MET A 550 16.07 24.20 16.86
CA MET A 550 16.33 24.67 18.21
C MET A 550 17.15 23.65 18.99
N PHE A 551 17.79 24.10 20.06
CA PHE A 551 18.33 23.19 21.07
C PHE A 551 17.17 22.39 21.65
N GLY A 552 17.22 21.06 21.56
CA GLY A 552 16.14 20.18 22.01
C GLY A 552 16.37 19.71 23.43
N TRP A 553 17.45 18.96 23.63
CA TRP A 553 17.78 18.36 24.92
C TRP A 553 19.25 17.98 25.05
N LYS A 554 19.70 17.87 26.29
CA LYS A 554 20.98 17.27 26.64
C LYS A 554 20.74 15.84 27.14
N SER A 555 21.42 14.88 26.54
CA SER A 555 21.28 13.48 26.94
C SER A 555 21.70 13.26 28.39
N PRO A 556 20.82 12.79 29.28
CA PRO A 556 21.19 12.54 30.68
C PRO A 556 22.21 11.40 30.80
N ASN A 557 22.22 10.47 29.84
CA ASN A 557 23.10 9.29 29.86
C ASN A 557 24.45 9.53 29.17
N THR A 558 24.51 10.43 28.18
CA THR A 558 25.72 10.62 27.36
C THR A 558 26.30 12.04 27.47
N ASN A 559 25.57 12.97 28.07
CA ASN A 559 25.93 14.39 28.21
C ASN A 559 26.17 15.10 26.85
N VAL A 560 25.64 14.54 25.76
CA VAL A 560 25.69 15.10 24.41
C VAL A 560 24.47 15.99 24.19
N ASP A 561 24.70 17.17 23.64
CA ASP A 561 23.65 18.10 23.23
C ASP A 561 23.02 17.64 21.91
N VAL A 562 21.69 17.69 21.84
CA VAL A 562 20.88 17.28 20.70
C VAL A 562 19.96 18.44 20.32
N ASN A 563 20.05 18.88 19.07
CA ASN A 563 19.10 19.82 18.51
C ASN A 563 17.86 19.08 18.01
N THR A 564 16.72 19.75 18.01
CA THR A 564 15.48 19.26 17.40
C THR A 564 15.06 20.25 16.32
N THR A 565 14.77 19.76 15.12
CA THR A 565 14.10 20.56 14.08
C THR A 565 12.62 20.22 14.07
N LEU A 566 11.78 21.25 14.18
CA LEU A 566 10.34 21.14 14.13
C LEU A 566 9.82 21.45 12.74
N PHE A 567 8.98 20.55 12.22
CA PHE A 567 8.21 20.74 11.00
C PHE A 567 6.73 20.83 11.37
N HIS A 568 6.05 21.90 10.97
CA HIS A 568 4.60 22.05 11.12
C HIS A 568 3.95 22.21 9.75
N PHE A 569 3.04 21.32 9.42
CA PHE A 569 2.27 21.31 8.19
C PHE A 569 0.81 21.62 8.47
N GLU A 570 0.20 22.44 7.61
CA GLU A 570 -1.24 22.72 7.64
C GLU A 570 -1.87 22.29 6.32
N ARG A 571 -3.08 21.74 6.38
CA ARG A 571 -3.87 21.43 5.19
C ARG A 571 -4.32 22.74 4.51
N ILE A 572 -4.32 22.77 3.17
CA ILE A 572 -4.68 23.94 2.33
C ILE A 572 -6.18 24.00 2.09
#